data_AF-A0A7K1GNI0-F1
#
_entry.id   AF-A0A7K1GNI0-F1
#
_cell.length_a   1.000
_cell.length_b   1.000
_cell.length_c   1.000
_cell.angle_alpha   90.00
_cell.angle_beta   90.00
_cell.angle_gamma   90.00
#
_symmetry.space_group_name_H-M   'P 1'
#
loop_
_entity.id
_entity.type
_entity.pdbx_description
1 polymer ?
#
loop_
_entity_poly.entity_id
_entity_poly.type
_entity_poly.pdbx_seq_one_letter_code
_entity_poly.pdbx_strand_id
1 'polypeptide(L)'
;MKKWTEVFFILLIGMMMQNCAYKTTYQTIEFSAFDEMYPSITEKDKFYEGKFVKGDHVISPSHVTIYTDSIIKFSKDRRPIVEVVREQDTATYSNRLIQLNDVHNFRDLGGIVTQQGRSTKWGMIYRSGHLHKLKKREEDKLLNLGIRQVIDLRTDREIKKKADHLPKGIEYVNYQAYEDSEDMFTKTRKDVIKGNITPEKADALVVEFYKLYPLDDLSKVREIVFEILDNDEAILFHCSAGKDRTGMIGAILLSILDVNRAVIIQEYMLSNNYRKEEVSSRMKLAKFGKMFFPRLNYQVVENFSWVKPIYIEAMFDAIEGEYGSMESYIQDGLGIDDNMRQKFLNRFTH
;
A
#
# COMPACT_ATOMS: atom_id res chain seq x y z
N MET A 1 -14.13 56.38 23.09
CA MET A 1 -14.10 55.71 21.78
C MET A 1 -12.66 55.32 21.47
N LYS A 2 -12.47 54.04 21.14
CA LYS A 2 -11.25 53.40 20.60
C LYS A 2 -10.06 53.22 21.56
N LYS A 3 -9.49 52.01 21.41
CA LYS A 3 -8.25 51.44 21.95
C LYS A 3 -8.39 50.90 23.37
N TRP A 4 -8.32 49.56 23.50
CA TRP A 4 -7.82 48.75 24.63
C TRP A 4 -8.34 47.29 24.63
N THR A 5 -8.96 46.78 23.56
CA THR A 5 -9.46 45.39 23.50
C THR A 5 -8.72 44.42 22.57
N GLU A 6 -7.61 44.80 21.92
CA GLU A 6 -6.91 43.90 20.97
C GLU A 6 -5.58 43.31 21.46
N VAL A 7 -5.15 43.57 22.70
CA VAL A 7 -3.88 43.03 23.21
C VAL A 7 -4.07 41.83 24.17
N PHE A 8 -5.30 41.52 24.59
CA PHE A 8 -5.57 40.36 25.45
C PHE A 8 -6.00 39.09 24.72
N PHE A 9 -6.15 39.12 23.39
CA PHE A 9 -6.60 37.96 22.60
C PHE A 9 -5.47 37.18 21.91
N ILE A 10 -4.22 37.66 21.97
CA ILE A 10 -3.07 37.04 21.30
C ILE A 10 -2.15 36.30 22.29
N LEU A 11 -2.31 36.49 23.60
CA LEU A 11 -1.50 35.81 24.63
C LEU A 11 -2.16 34.58 25.27
N LEU A 12 -3.37 34.19 24.85
CA LEU A 12 -4.02 32.93 25.28
C LEU A 12 -3.99 31.81 24.23
N ILE A 13 -3.44 32.06 23.04
CA ILE A 13 -3.25 31.03 21.98
C ILE A 13 -1.80 30.50 21.97
N GLY A 14 -0.88 31.14 22.71
CA GLY A 14 0.56 30.81 22.71
C GLY A 14 1.08 29.96 23.88
N MET A 15 0.27 29.60 24.87
CA MET A 15 0.72 28.82 26.05
C MET A 15 -0.30 27.76 26.47
N MET A 16 -0.60 26.82 25.57
CA MET A 16 -1.10 25.49 25.93
C MET A 16 -0.42 24.38 25.12
N MET A 17 0.79 24.63 24.59
CA MET A 17 1.69 23.60 24.09
C MET A 17 2.57 23.08 25.22
N GLN A 18 1.97 22.31 26.13
CA GLN A 18 2.65 21.33 26.99
C GLN A 18 1.57 20.53 27.71
N ASN A 19 0.94 19.65 26.93
CA ASN A 19 0.35 18.43 27.44
C ASN A 19 0.24 17.50 26.22
N CYS A 20 1.09 16.47 26.19
CA CYS A 20 0.86 15.26 25.41
C CYS A 20 -0.44 14.62 25.87
N ALA A 21 -1.57 15.21 25.46
CA ALA A 21 -2.85 14.56 25.49
C ALA A 21 -2.97 13.86 24.14
N TYR A 22 -2.59 12.59 24.10
CA TYR A 22 -3.23 11.63 23.21
C TYR A 22 -4.73 11.76 23.49
N LYS A 23 -5.41 12.65 22.76
CA LYS A 23 -6.87 12.63 22.70
C LYS A 23 -7.20 11.29 22.09
N THR A 24 -7.76 10.42 22.92
CA THR A 24 -8.51 9.21 22.59
C THR A 24 -9.65 9.56 21.64
N THR A 25 -9.31 9.82 20.37
CA THR A 25 -10.25 9.84 19.27
C THR A 25 -9.99 8.57 18.50
N TYR A 26 -10.81 7.56 18.76
CA TYR A 26 -10.99 6.43 17.87
C TYR A 26 -11.15 6.97 16.44
N GLN A 27 -10.18 6.74 15.56
CA GLN A 27 -10.35 7.03 14.15
C GLN A 27 -11.25 5.96 13.55
N THR A 28 -12.33 6.39 12.90
CA THR A 28 -13.17 5.53 12.09
C THR A 28 -12.35 4.85 10.99
N ILE A 29 -12.67 3.59 10.70
CA ILE A 29 -12.05 2.87 9.59
C ILE A 29 -12.54 3.49 8.29
N GLU A 30 -11.64 4.11 7.56
CA GLU A 30 -11.90 4.72 6.26
C GLU A 30 -11.54 3.78 5.11
N PHE A 31 -12.21 3.94 3.98
CA PHE A 31 -11.94 3.23 2.74
C PHE A 31 -11.54 4.24 1.68
N SER A 32 -10.60 3.88 0.83
CA SER A 32 -10.13 4.80 -0.21
C SER A 32 -11.08 4.78 -1.41
N ALA A 33 -11.33 5.94 -1.98
CA ALA A 33 -12.03 6.10 -3.27
C ALA A 33 -11.05 6.16 -4.45
N PHE A 34 -9.76 5.85 -4.24
CA PHE A 34 -8.70 6.03 -5.25
C PHE A 34 -8.95 5.28 -6.58
N ASP A 35 -9.63 4.13 -6.50
CA ASP A 35 -9.99 3.30 -7.66
C ASP A 35 -11.37 3.62 -8.24
N GLU A 36 -12.15 4.53 -7.63
CA GLU A 36 -13.52 4.84 -8.04
C GLU A 36 -13.61 5.93 -9.12
N MET A 37 -12.47 6.46 -9.56
CA MET A 37 -12.38 7.54 -10.55
C MET A 37 -12.46 7.05 -12.00
N TYR A 38 -12.99 7.90 -12.89
CA TYR A 38 -13.00 7.67 -14.34
C TYR A 38 -11.76 8.27 -15.02
N PRO A 39 -11.26 7.68 -16.11
CA PRO A 39 -11.59 6.35 -16.64
C PRO A 39 -11.17 5.19 -15.72
N SER A 40 -11.86 4.05 -15.82
CA SER A 40 -11.52 2.85 -15.04
C SER A 40 -11.63 1.57 -15.84
N ILE A 41 -10.83 0.57 -15.46
CA ILE A 41 -10.97 -0.80 -15.95
C ILE A 41 -11.22 -1.70 -14.74
N THR A 42 -12.19 -2.58 -14.84
CA THR A 42 -12.53 -3.55 -13.80
C THR A 42 -12.46 -4.97 -14.35
N GLU A 43 -11.84 -5.85 -13.57
CA GLU A 43 -11.80 -7.28 -13.84
C GLU A 43 -13.17 -7.93 -13.53
N LYS A 44 -13.81 -8.56 -14.52
CA LYS A 44 -15.04 -9.38 -14.36
C LYS A 44 -14.71 -10.87 -14.58
N ASP A 45 -15.65 -11.75 -14.29
CA ASP A 45 -15.46 -13.21 -14.40
C ASP A 45 -15.00 -13.67 -15.79
N LYS A 46 -15.56 -13.08 -16.86
CA LYS A 46 -15.34 -13.52 -18.25
C LYS A 46 -14.62 -12.52 -19.15
N PHE A 47 -14.43 -11.28 -18.71
CA PHE A 47 -13.85 -10.19 -19.50
C PHE A 47 -13.34 -9.07 -18.59
N TYR A 48 -12.64 -8.09 -19.14
CA TYR A 48 -12.42 -6.80 -18.47
C TYR A 48 -13.40 -5.76 -19.02
N GLU A 49 -14.01 -5.00 -18.12
CA GLU A 49 -14.91 -3.90 -18.47
C GLU A 49 -14.18 -2.58 -18.27
N GLY A 50 -13.93 -1.85 -19.35
CA GLY A 50 -13.44 -0.47 -19.30
C GLY A 50 -14.60 0.51 -19.41
N LYS A 51 -14.56 1.55 -18.56
CA LYS A 51 -15.49 2.67 -18.55
C LYS A 51 -14.73 3.97 -18.80
N PHE A 52 -15.05 4.64 -19.90
CA PHE A 52 -14.35 5.80 -20.43
C PHE A 52 -15.33 6.97 -20.63
N VAL A 53 -14.78 8.17 -20.80
CA VAL A 53 -15.59 9.36 -21.09
C VAL A 53 -15.97 9.32 -22.57
N LYS A 54 -17.20 9.78 -22.89
CA LYS A 54 -17.64 9.85 -24.29
C LYS A 54 -16.72 10.77 -25.09
N GLY A 55 -16.20 10.27 -26.21
CA GLY A 55 -15.24 10.99 -27.06
C GLY A 55 -13.77 10.60 -26.81
N ASP A 56 -13.50 9.78 -25.79
CA ASP A 56 -12.18 9.16 -25.60
C ASP A 56 -11.85 8.25 -26.80
N HIS A 57 -10.61 8.33 -27.28
CA HIS A 57 -10.04 7.36 -28.22
C HIS A 57 -9.20 6.36 -27.46
N VAL A 58 -9.72 5.15 -27.28
CA VAL A 58 -9.02 4.09 -26.54
C VAL A 58 -8.24 3.22 -27.50
N ILE A 59 -6.92 3.15 -27.31
CA ILE A 59 -5.98 2.38 -28.13
C ILE A 59 -5.51 1.16 -27.32
N SER A 60 -5.84 -0.04 -27.83
CA SER A 60 -5.37 -1.30 -27.23
C SER A 60 -4.09 -1.79 -27.91
N PRO A 61 -3.00 -2.06 -27.16
CA PRO A 61 -1.71 -2.47 -27.73
C PRO A 61 -1.76 -3.77 -28.53
N SER A 62 -2.70 -4.66 -28.22
CA SER A 62 -2.79 -5.98 -28.88
C SER A 62 -3.42 -5.94 -30.26
N HIS A 63 -4.13 -4.86 -30.65
CA HIS A 63 -4.88 -4.82 -31.91
C HIS A 63 -4.91 -3.47 -32.63
N VAL A 64 -4.25 -2.41 -32.11
CA VAL A 64 -4.35 -1.02 -32.64
C VAL A 64 -5.82 -0.66 -32.99
N THR A 65 -6.74 -1.11 -32.14
CA THR A 65 -8.17 -0.86 -32.32
C THR A 65 -8.51 0.41 -31.57
N ILE A 66 -9.06 1.40 -32.28
CA ILE A 66 -9.56 2.64 -31.69
C ILE A 66 -11.02 2.42 -31.35
N TYR A 67 -11.33 2.48 -30.06
CA TYR A 67 -12.70 2.48 -29.57
C TYR A 67 -13.14 3.91 -29.26
N THR A 68 -14.39 4.24 -29.56
CA THR A 68 -15.03 5.52 -29.25
C THR A 68 -16.20 5.39 -28.28
N ASP A 69 -16.49 4.16 -27.84
CA ASP A 69 -17.56 3.85 -26.91
C ASP A 69 -17.14 4.14 -25.46
N SER A 70 -18.10 4.59 -24.65
CA SER A 70 -17.86 4.83 -23.22
C SER A 70 -17.73 3.54 -22.40
N ILE A 71 -18.13 2.38 -22.95
CA ILE A 71 -18.00 1.07 -22.30
C ILE A 71 -17.39 0.09 -23.30
N ILE A 72 -16.23 -0.47 -22.95
CA ILE A 72 -15.48 -1.40 -23.80
C ILE A 72 -15.27 -2.70 -23.04
N LYS A 73 -15.43 -3.84 -23.74
CA LYS A 73 -15.11 -5.16 -23.20
C LYS A 73 -13.82 -5.67 -23.81
N PHE A 74 -12.82 -5.96 -22.98
CA PHE A 74 -11.56 -6.57 -23.40
C PHE A 74 -11.54 -8.06 -23.07
N SER A 75 -10.81 -8.85 -23.89
CA SER A 75 -10.62 -10.28 -23.62
C SER A 75 -10.01 -10.51 -22.24
N LYS A 76 -10.33 -11.66 -21.65
CA LYS A 76 -9.78 -12.10 -20.37
C LYS A 76 -8.37 -12.68 -20.48
N ASP A 77 -7.94 -13.03 -21.68
CA ASP A 77 -6.67 -13.75 -21.92
C ASP A 77 -5.45 -12.96 -21.49
N ARG A 78 -5.52 -11.62 -21.58
CA ARG A 78 -4.46 -10.71 -21.17
C ARG A 78 -5.03 -9.48 -20.47
N ARG A 79 -4.43 -9.10 -19.35
CA ARG A 79 -4.76 -7.85 -18.64
C ARG A 79 -4.58 -6.66 -19.59
N PRO A 80 -5.62 -5.83 -19.80
CA PRO A 80 -5.52 -4.68 -20.70
C PRO A 80 -4.78 -3.53 -20.02
N ILE A 81 -3.79 -2.99 -20.71
CA ILE A 81 -3.18 -1.70 -20.43
C ILE A 81 -3.42 -0.89 -21.71
N VAL A 82 -4.26 0.14 -21.63
CA VAL A 82 -4.75 0.87 -22.82
C VAL A 82 -4.34 2.33 -22.74
N GLU A 83 -3.97 2.90 -23.88
CA GLU A 83 -3.80 4.34 -24.01
C GLU A 83 -5.16 4.97 -24.30
N VAL A 84 -5.44 6.10 -23.66
CA VAL A 84 -6.66 6.86 -23.85
C VAL A 84 -6.25 8.27 -24.27
N VAL A 85 -6.60 8.63 -25.50
CA VAL A 85 -6.34 9.94 -26.06
C VAL A 85 -7.61 10.78 -25.93
N ARG A 86 -7.50 11.93 -25.27
CA ARG A 86 -8.54 12.94 -25.13
C ARG A 86 -7.97 14.29 -25.55
N GLU A 87 -8.49 14.82 -26.65
CA GLU A 87 -7.98 16.06 -27.25
C GLU A 87 -6.47 15.98 -27.54
N GLN A 88 -5.64 16.69 -26.75
CA GLN A 88 -4.18 16.69 -26.86
C GLN A 88 -3.50 15.85 -25.78
N ASP A 89 -4.27 15.33 -24.81
CA ASP A 89 -3.76 14.56 -23.69
C ASP A 89 -3.83 13.06 -23.98
N THR A 90 -2.78 12.33 -23.64
CA THR A 90 -2.74 10.85 -23.70
C THR A 90 -2.39 10.31 -22.33
N ALA A 91 -3.16 9.35 -21.84
CA ALA A 91 -2.90 8.69 -20.56
C ALA A 91 -3.16 7.18 -20.64
N THR A 92 -2.42 6.41 -19.86
CA THR A 92 -2.55 4.94 -19.84
C THR A 92 -3.40 4.46 -18.67
N TYR A 93 -4.32 3.54 -18.93
CA TYR A 93 -5.25 3.00 -17.94
C TYR A 93 -5.22 1.47 -17.88
N SER A 94 -5.38 0.93 -16.67
CA SER A 94 -5.58 -0.49 -16.37
C SER A 94 -6.32 -0.64 -15.04
N ASN A 95 -6.60 -1.87 -14.62
CA ASN A 95 -7.10 -2.19 -13.28
C ASN A 95 -5.91 -2.40 -12.33
N ARG A 96 -5.92 -1.79 -11.12
CA ARG A 96 -4.88 -2.07 -10.10
C ARG A 96 -5.07 -3.41 -9.44
N LEU A 97 -6.27 -3.66 -8.88
CA LEU A 97 -6.60 -4.93 -8.23
C LEU A 97 -6.56 -6.08 -9.23
N ILE A 98 -5.79 -7.12 -8.91
CA ILE A 98 -5.70 -8.35 -9.70
C ILE A 98 -6.33 -9.48 -8.91
N GLN A 99 -7.29 -10.16 -9.52
CA GLN A 99 -8.04 -11.22 -8.85
C GLN A 99 -7.29 -12.56 -8.87
N LEU A 100 -6.87 -12.97 -7.69
CA LEU A 100 -6.33 -14.30 -7.38
C LEU A 100 -7.13 -14.91 -6.25
N ASN A 101 -7.48 -16.19 -6.36
CA ASN A 101 -8.20 -16.85 -5.28
C ASN A 101 -7.30 -16.97 -4.04
N ASP A 102 -7.84 -16.62 -2.88
CA ASP A 102 -7.18 -16.78 -1.58
C ASP A 102 -5.85 -16.01 -1.41
N VAL A 103 -5.51 -15.12 -2.35
CA VAL A 103 -4.43 -14.15 -2.25
C VAL A 103 -5.07 -12.77 -2.15
N HIS A 104 -4.86 -12.11 -1.03
CA HIS A 104 -5.48 -10.83 -0.74
C HIS A 104 -4.54 -9.67 -1.08
N ASN A 105 -5.14 -8.51 -1.32
CA ASN A 105 -4.44 -7.24 -1.49
C ASN A 105 -3.46 -7.19 -2.68
N PHE A 106 -3.57 -8.11 -3.64
CA PHE A 106 -2.70 -8.15 -4.82
C PHE A 106 -3.09 -7.04 -5.80
N ARG A 107 -2.16 -6.12 -6.06
CA ARG A 107 -2.37 -5.03 -7.00
C ARG A 107 -1.09 -4.50 -7.62
N ASP A 108 -1.27 -3.80 -8.72
CA ASP A 108 -0.27 -2.99 -9.41
C ASP A 108 -0.17 -1.59 -8.78
N LEU A 109 1.04 -1.05 -8.66
CA LEU A 109 1.34 0.34 -8.27
C LEU A 109 1.44 1.29 -9.48
N GLY A 110 0.97 0.86 -10.66
CA GLY A 110 0.82 1.67 -11.86
C GLY A 110 -0.35 2.65 -11.83
N GLY A 111 -0.28 3.64 -12.72
CA GLY A 111 -1.34 4.64 -12.91
C GLY A 111 -1.49 5.63 -11.76
N ILE A 112 -0.42 5.87 -10.99
CA ILE A 112 -0.41 6.82 -9.88
C ILE A 112 0.28 8.10 -10.37
N VAL A 113 -0.44 9.21 -10.31
CA VAL A 113 0.04 10.50 -10.82
C VAL A 113 1.04 11.11 -9.84
N THR A 114 2.19 11.50 -10.39
CA THR A 114 3.27 12.22 -9.72
C THR A 114 2.94 13.71 -9.59
N GLN A 115 3.69 14.44 -8.75
CA GLN A 115 3.55 15.89 -8.60
C GLN A 115 3.80 16.65 -9.92
N GLN A 116 4.60 16.08 -10.81
CA GLN A 116 4.93 16.63 -12.13
C GLN A 116 3.95 16.20 -13.24
N GLY A 117 2.86 15.50 -12.90
CA GLY A 117 1.83 15.09 -13.86
C GLY A 117 2.16 13.82 -14.66
N ARG A 118 3.37 13.26 -14.54
CA ARG A 118 3.71 11.92 -15.04
C ARG A 118 2.97 10.84 -14.27
N SER A 119 2.83 9.64 -14.82
CA SER A 119 2.15 8.52 -14.17
C SER A 119 3.05 7.32 -13.98
N THR A 120 2.98 6.65 -12.82
CA THR A 120 3.71 5.38 -12.62
C THR A 120 3.33 4.36 -13.69
N LYS A 121 4.31 3.67 -14.26
CA LYS A 121 4.09 2.70 -15.33
C LYS A 121 3.34 1.49 -14.80
N TRP A 122 2.32 1.09 -15.55
CA TRP A 122 1.60 -0.15 -15.31
C TRP A 122 2.49 -1.36 -15.54
N GLY A 123 2.31 -2.36 -14.69
CA GLY A 123 2.90 -3.68 -14.84
C GLY A 123 4.36 -3.80 -14.41
N MET A 124 4.90 -2.82 -13.68
CA MET A 124 6.29 -2.82 -13.23
C MET A 124 6.45 -3.22 -11.77
N ILE A 125 5.61 -2.66 -10.88
CA ILE A 125 5.73 -2.87 -9.44
C ILE A 125 4.38 -3.34 -8.92
N TYR A 126 4.36 -4.54 -8.36
CA TYR A 126 3.20 -5.16 -7.74
C TYR A 126 3.41 -5.32 -6.24
N ARG A 127 2.30 -5.28 -5.51
CA ARG A 127 2.26 -5.56 -4.08
C ARG A 127 1.13 -6.51 -3.72
N SER A 128 1.33 -7.37 -2.73
CA SER A 128 0.28 -8.29 -2.25
C SER A 128 0.41 -8.65 -0.78
N GLY A 129 -0.53 -9.43 -0.25
CA GLY A 129 -0.28 -10.31 0.89
C GLY A 129 0.49 -11.58 0.47
N HIS A 130 0.72 -12.48 1.41
CA HIS A 130 1.46 -13.72 1.16
C HIS A 130 0.82 -14.61 0.07
N LEU A 131 1.63 -15.47 -0.54
CA LEU A 131 1.23 -16.37 -1.62
C LEU A 131 1.07 -17.84 -1.17
N HIS A 132 1.07 -18.12 0.14
CA HIS A 132 0.94 -19.50 0.67
C HIS A 132 -0.35 -20.24 0.28
N LYS A 133 -1.38 -19.53 -0.21
CA LYS A 133 -2.61 -20.12 -0.75
C LYS A 133 -2.77 -19.95 -2.26
N LEU A 134 -1.73 -19.44 -2.94
CA LEU A 134 -1.75 -19.36 -4.38
C LEU A 134 -1.97 -20.77 -4.94
N LYS A 135 -3.02 -20.89 -5.76
CA LYS A 135 -3.41 -22.16 -6.37
C LYS A 135 -2.52 -22.40 -7.59
N LYS A 136 -2.08 -23.64 -7.77
CA LYS A 136 -1.24 -24.06 -8.91
C LYS A 136 -1.75 -23.59 -10.28
N ARG A 137 -3.07 -23.61 -10.49
CA ARG A 137 -3.72 -23.16 -11.74
C ARG A 137 -3.63 -21.65 -12.00
N GLU A 138 -3.21 -20.87 -11.01
CA GLU A 138 -3.10 -19.40 -11.05
C GLU A 138 -1.65 -18.92 -10.96
N GLU A 139 -0.69 -19.83 -10.75
CA GLU A 139 0.74 -19.48 -10.69
C GLU A 139 1.21 -18.82 -12.00
N ASP A 140 0.79 -19.33 -13.16
CA ASP A 140 1.11 -18.77 -14.47
C ASP A 140 0.59 -17.33 -14.65
N LYS A 141 -0.41 -16.90 -13.86
CA LYS A 141 -0.87 -15.50 -13.90
C LYS A 141 0.25 -14.55 -13.49
N LEU A 142 1.11 -14.92 -12.53
CA LEU A 142 2.25 -14.08 -12.13
C LEU A 142 3.22 -13.92 -13.31
N LEU A 143 3.53 -15.01 -14.01
CA LEU A 143 4.41 -14.97 -15.18
C LEU A 143 3.82 -14.13 -16.32
N ASN A 144 2.50 -14.24 -16.55
CA ASN A 144 1.76 -13.47 -17.57
C ASN A 144 1.66 -11.98 -17.24
N LEU A 145 1.76 -11.61 -15.97
CA LEU A 145 1.88 -10.23 -15.51
C LEU A 145 3.28 -9.65 -15.71
N GLY A 146 4.23 -10.46 -16.20
CA GLY A 146 5.64 -10.08 -16.34
C GLY A 146 6.44 -10.22 -15.05
N ILE A 147 5.86 -10.78 -13.98
CA ILE A 147 6.56 -10.90 -12.70
C ILE A 147 7.68 -11.93 -12.85
N ARG A 148 8.90 -11.53 -12.51
CA ARG A 148 10.10 -12.40 -12.52
C ARG A 148 10.78 -12.51 -11.17
N GLN A 149 10.45 -11.64 -10.23
CA GLN A 149 10.99 -11.71 -8.88
C GLN A 149 9.91 -11.43 -7.84
N VAL A 150 9.99 -12.17 -6.73
CA VAL A 150 9.17 -12.01 -5.53
C VAL A 150 10.08 -11.65 -4.36
N ILE A 151 9.79 -10.49 -3.74
CA ILE A 151 10.45 -10.02 -2.53
C ILE A 151 9.51 -10.25 -1.34
N ASP A 152 9.89 -11.18 -0.48
CA ASP A 152 9.14 -11.51 0.73
C ASP A 152 9.69 -10.75 1.94
N LEU A 153 8.87 -9.86 2.51
CA LEU A 153 9.22 -9.04 3.68
C LEU A 153 8.91 -9.74 5.01
N ARG A 154 8.51 -11.01 4.98
CA ARG A 154 8.13 -11.78 6.17
C ARG A 154 9.35 -12.28 6.94
N THR A 155 9.13 -12.48 8.24
CA THR A 155 10.10 -13.15 9.10
C THR A 155 10.22 -14.63 8.76
N ASP A 156 11.36 -15.25 9.08
CA ASP A 156 11.57 -16.70 8.90
C ASP A 156 10.47 -17.54 9.58
N ARG A 157 9.97 -17.06 10.73
CA ARG A 157 8.90 -17.71 11.49
C ARG A 157 7.58 -17.70 10.74
N GLU A 158 7.25 -16.60 10.07
CA GLU A 158 6.05 -16.48 9.24
C GLU A 158 6.16 -17.36 7.99
N ILE A 159 7.33 -17.36 7.33
CA ILE A 159 7.61 -18.17 6.14
C ILE A 159 7.52 -19.65 6.47
N LYS A 160 8.17 -20.11 7.55
CA LYS A 160 8.13 -21.52 7.97
C LYS A 160 6.71 -22.03 8.24
N LYS A 161 5.81 -21.16 8.73
CA LYS A 161 4.40 -21.52 8.98
C LYS A 161 3.54 -21.50 7.72
N LYS A 162 3.88 -20.64 6.76
CA LYS A 162 3.06 -20.33 5.58
C LYS A 162 3.97 -20.06 4.38
N ALA A 163 4.70 -21.08 3.93
CA ALA A 163 5.59 -20.94 2.77
C ALA A 163 4.77 -20.61 1.52
N ASP A 164 5.30 -19.75 0.66
CA ASP A 164 4.62 -19.39 -0.58
C ASP A 164 4.68 -20.49 -1.62
N HIS A 165 3.65 -20.53 -2.46
CA HIS A 165 3.65 -21.36 -3.67
C HIS A 165 3.94 -20.45 -4.86
N LEU A 166 5.04 -20.71 -5.57
CA LEU A 166 5.50 -19.92 -6.70
C LEU A 166 5.73 -20.83 -7.91
N PRO A 167 5.43 -20.37 -9.14
CA PRO A 167 5.83 -21.07 -10.34
C PRO A 167 7.36 -21.10 -10.47
N LYS A 168 7.85 -22.04 -11.28
CA LYS A 168 9.25 -22.01 -11.74
C LYS A 168 9.50 -20.76 -12.58
N GLY A 169 10.72 -20.21 -12.50
CA GLY A 169 11.11 -19.03 -13.28
C GLY A 169 10.84 -17.69 -12.59
N ILE A 170 10.32 -17.71 -11.35
CA ILE A 170 10.31 -16.55 -10.46
C ILE A 170 11.45 -16.70 -9.47
N GLU A 171 12.33 -15.69 -9.41
CA GLU A 171 13.31 -15.55 -8.36
C GLU A 171 12.63 -15.16 -7.04
N TYR A 172 13.06 -15.76 -5.94
CA TYR A 172 12.53 -15.47 -4.61
C TYR A 172 13.65 -14.96 -3.71
N VAL A 173 13.45 -13.78 -3.14
CA VAL A 173 14.37 -13.16 -2.20
C VAL A 173 13.60 -12.79 -0.92
N ASN A 174 14.21 -13.04 0.24
CA ASN A 174 13.64 -12.66 1.52
C ASN A 174 14.46 -11.54 2.16
N TYR A 175 13.80 -10.43 2.49
CA TYR A 175 14.40 -9.30 3.19
C TYR A 175 13.62 -9.01 4.48
N GLN A 176 14.28 -9.15 5.62
CA GLN A 176 13.72 -8.88 6.94
C GLN A 176 14.31 -7.59 7.48
N ALA A 177 13.69 -6.45 7.19
CA ALA A 177 14.16 -5.14 7.66
C ALA A 177 13.93 -4.88 9.14
N TYR A 178 13.24 -5.77 9.86
CA TYR A 178 13.07 -5.62 11.30
C TYR A 178 12.81 -7.00 11.92
N GLU A 179 13.67 -7.40 12.86
CA GLU A 179 13.69 -8.74 13.45
C GLU A 179 12.38 -9.04 14.20
N ASP A 180 11.81 -8.01 14.83
CA ASP A 180 10.49 -8.05 15.44
C ASP A 180 9.43 -7.45 14.49
N SER A 181 9.34 -7.89 13.23
CA SER A 181 8.31 -7.40 12.28
C SER A 181 7.15 -8.35 12.00
N GLU A 182 7.04 -9.45 12.74
CA GLU A 182 5.89 -10.38 12.63
C GLU A 182 4.56 -9.62 12.81
N ASP A 183 3.50 -10.10 12.15
CA ASP A 183 2.14 -9.55 12.30
C ASP A 183 1.80 -9.25 13.79
N MET A 184 1.46 -8.00 14.08
CA MET A 184 1.30 -7.51 15.45
C MET A 184 0.26 -8.29 16.25
N PHE A 185 -0.83 -8.69 15.60
CA PHE A 185 -1.81 -9.54 16.25
C PHE A 185 -1.25 -10.91 16.59
N THR A 186 -0.46 -11.52 15.70
CA THR A 186 0.14 -12.83 15.91
C THR A 186 1.05 -12.83 17.14
N LYS A 187 1.88 -11.79 17.29
CA LYS A 187 2.74 -11.61 18.48
C LYS A 187 1.95 -11.41 19.76
N THR A 188 0.94 -10.54 19.70
CA THR A 188 0.17 -10.12 20.87
C THR A 188 -1.00 -11.04 21.20
N ARG A 189 -1.25 -12.08 20.40
CA ARG A 189 -2.46 -12.91 20.45
C ARG A 189 -2.81 -13.42 21.84
N LYS A 190 -1.80 -13.88 22.61
CA LYS A 190 -2.01 -14.37 23.98
C LYS A 190 -2.52 -13.26 24.91
N ASP A 191 -1.93 -12.08 24.82
CA ASP A 191 -2.31 -10.91 25.62
C ASP A 191 -3.66 -10.34 25.20
N VAL A 192 -3.98 -10.36 23.90
CA VAL A 192 -5.30 -9.97 23.39
C VAL A 192 -6.39 -10.90 23.91
N ILE A 193 -6.18 -12.22 23.90
CA ILE A 193 -7.14 -13.20 24.44
C ILE A 193 -7.32 -13.04 25.95
N LYS A 194 -6.25 -12.70 26.68
CA LYS A 194 -6.28 -12.45 28.13
C LYS A 194 -6.89 -11.10 28.51
N GLY A 195 -7.07 -10.18 27.55
CA GLY A 195 -7.56 -8.82 27.79
C GLY A 195 -6.49 -7.86 28.32
N ASN A 196 -5.20 -8.19 28.15
CA ASN A 196 -4.06 -7.39 28.63
C ASN A 196 -3.73 -6.20 27.72
N ILE A 197 -4.37 -6.12 26.55
CA ILE A 197 -4.16 -5.07 25.56
C ILE A 197 -5.49 -4.34 25.36
N THR A 198 -5.45 -3.02 25.53
CA THR A 198 -6.59 -2.14 25.21
C THR A 198 -6.52 -1.75 23.73
N PRO A 199 -7.64 -1.30 23.13
CA PRO A 199 -7.65 -0.80 21.76
C PRO A 199 -6.64 0.33 21.51
N GLU A 200 -6.49 1.24 22.48
CA GLU A 200 -5.56 2.38 22.42
C GLU A 200 -4.11 1.88 22.42
N LYS A 201 -3.81 0.89 23.25
CA LYS A 201 -2.50 0.25 23.27
C LYS A 201 -2.22 -0.50 21.96
N ALA A 202 -3.24 -1.10 21.35
CA ALA A 202 -3.09 -1.74 20.04
C ALA A 202 -2.71 -0.73 18.95
N ASP A 203 -3.41 0.41 18.89
CA ASP A 203 -3.08 1.49 17.94
C ASP A 203 -1.67 2.04 18.21
N ALA A 204 -1.30 2.27 19.47
CA ALA A 204 0.03 2.75 19.83
C ALA A 204 1.15 1.79 19.42
N LEU A 205 0.94 0.47 19.55
CA LEU A 205 1.90 -0.55 19.09
C LEU A 205 2.06 -0.55 17.57
N VAL A 206 0.98 -0.34 16.82
CA VAL A 206 1.07 -0.23 15.35
C VAL A 206 1.78 1.06 14.96
N VAL A 207 1.42 2.20 15.56
CA VAL A 207 2.09 3.49 15.34
C VAL A 207 3.60 3.38 15.58
N GLU A 208 4.00 2.80 16.72
CA GLU A 208 5.42 2.66 17.06
C GLU A 208 6.18 1.81 16.03
N PHE A 209 5.57 0.72 15.56
CA PHE A 209 6.15 -0.08 14.50
C PHE A 209 6.33 0.67 13.19
N TYR A 210 5.37 1.53 12.81
CA TYR A 210 5.50 2.35 11.61
C TYR A 210 6.59 3.42 11.73
N LYS A 211 6.87 3.90 12.94
CA LYS A 211 7.99 4.83 13.18
C LYS A 211 9.33 4.14 13.05
N LEU A 212 9.47 2.94 13.65
CA LEU A 212 10.75 2.24 13.75
C LEU A 212 11.15 1.56 12.44
N TYR A 213 10.22 0.95 11.72
CA TYR A 213 10.53 0.13 10.55
C TYR A 213 11.38 0.82 9.46
N PRO A 214 11.13 2.07 9.04
CA PRO A 214 11.98 2.74 8.05
C PRO A 214 13.35 3.18 8.59
N LEU A 215 13.54 3.21 9.91
CA LEU A 215 14.72 3.82 10.55
C LEU A 215 15.66 2.81 11.22
N ASP A 216 15.14 1.72 11.78
CA ASP A 216 15.90 0.81 12.65
C ASP A 216 16.97 0.01 11.88
N ASP A 217 16.61 -0.58 10.74
CA ASP A 217 17.56 -1.18 9.79
C ASP A 217 17.44 -0.51 8.42
N LEU A 218 17.88 0.75 8.38
CA LEU A 218 17.91 1.55 7.15
C LEU A 218 18.69 0.87 6.03
N SER A 219 19.75 0.12 6.35
CA SER A 219 20.53 -0.60 5.35
C SER A 219 19.68 -1.66 4.64
N LYS A 220 18.85 -2.40 5.39
CA LYS A 220 17.92 -3.37 4.80
C LYS A 220 16.78 -2.71 4.02
N VAL A 221 16.25 -1.59 4.51
CA VAL A 221 15.24 -0.80 3.77
C VAL A 221 15.82 -0.33 2.43
N ARG A 222 17.07 0.14 2.45
CA ARG A 222 17.81 0.51 1.25
C ARG A 222 17.97 -0.69 0.30
N GLU A 223 18.44 -1.84 0.78
CA GLU A 223 18.55 -3.05 -0.06
C GLU A 223 17.22 -3.41 -0.73
N ILE A 224 16.10 -3.39 0.00
CA ILE A 224 14.76 -3.65 -0.57
C ILE A 224 14.40 -2.63 -1.66
N VAL A 225 14.62 -1.34 -1.41
CA VAL A 225 14.31 -0.27 -2.37
C VAL A 225 15.13 -0.44 -3.64
N PHE A 226 16.43 -0.71 -3.52
CA PHE A 226 17.31 -0.90 -4.67
C PHE A 226 17.01 -2.19 -5.42
N GLU A 227 16.71 -3.30 -4.73
CA GLU A 227 16.25 -4.54 -5.38
C GLU A 227 15.02 -4.26 -6.27
N ILE A 228 14.09 -3.44 -5.79
CA ILE A 228 12.88 -3.08 -6.54
C ILE A 228 13.18 -2.16 -7.73
N LEU A 229 13.99 -1.12 -7.52
CA LEU A 229 14.18 -0.06 -8.51
C LEU A 229 15.28 -0.34 -9.54
N ASP A 230 16.21 -1.25 -9.27
CA ASP A 230 17.27 -1.63 -10.21
C ASP A 230 16.86 -2.79 -11.15
N ASN A 231 15.77 -3.52 -10.86
CA ASN A 231 15.34 -4.67 -11.66
C ASN A 231 14.55 -4.31 -12.93
N ASP A 232 14.98 -4.83 -14.09
CA ASP A 232 14.39 -4.62 -15.44
C ASP A 232 13.04 -5.28 -15.63
N GLU A 233 12.73 -6.29 -14.84
CA GLU A 233 11.50 -7.06 -14.92
C GLU A 233 10.47 -6.58 -13.89
N ALA A 234 9.24 -7.06 -14.01
CA ALA A 234 8.24 -6.71 -13.01
C ALA A 234 8.51 -7.43 -11.69
N ILE A 235 8.36 -6.70 -10.59
CA ILE A 235 8.58 -7.21 -9.23
C ILE A 235 7.25 -7.29 -8.49
N LEU A 236 7.10 -8.35 -7.69
CA LEU A 236 6.10 -8.42 -6.64
C LEU A 236 6.78 -8.37 -5.28
N PHE A 237 6.43 -7.42 -4.42
CA PHE A 237 6.85 -7.43 -3.02
C PHE A 237 5.66 -7.59 -2.09
N HIS A 238 5.81 -8.38 -1.02
CA HIS A 238 4.70 -8.66 -0.11
C HIS A 238 5.17 -8.89 1.32
N CYS A 239 4.20 -8.94 2.24
CA CYS A 239 4.42 -9.42 3.60
C CYS A 239 3.32 -10.43 3.94
N SER A 240 2.90 -10.55 5.20
CA SER A 240 1.79 -11.43 5.57
C SER A 240 0.45 -10.97 4.97
N ALA A 241 0.01 -9.76 5.32
CA ALA A 241 -1.27 -9.20 4.87
C ALA A 241 -1.12 -8.21 3.70
N GLY A 242 0.11 -7.83 3.35
CA GLY A 242 0.38 -6.85 2.30
C GLY A 242 0.01 -5.41 2.66
N LYS A 243 -0.19 -5.13 3.95
CA LYS A 243 -0.68 -3.82 4.43
C LYS A 243 0.37 -2.99 5.15
N ASP A 244 1.09 -3.55 6.13
CA ASP A 244 1.99 -2.77 6.98
C ASP A 244 3.40 -2.61 6.39
N ARG A 245 4.26 -3.64 6.48
CA ARG A 245 5.60 -3.64 5.86
C ARG A 245 5.56 -3.26 4.37
N THR A 246 4.69 -3.93 3.62
CA THR A 246 4.44 -3.64 2.21
C THR A 246 3.86 -2.22 2.00
N GLY A 247 3.09 -1.69 2.96
CA GLY A 247 2.57 -0.33 2.88
C GLY A 247 3.66 0.72 3.06
N MET A 248 4.55 0.53 4.03
CA MET A 248 5.68 1.41 4.27
C MET A 248 6.67 1.40 3.11
N ILE A 249 7.06 0.22 2.61
CA ILE A 249 7.91 0.12 1.41
C ILE A 249 7.20 0.74 0.19
N GLY A 250 5.92 0.46 -0.02
CA GLY A 250 5.14 1.08 -1.10
C GLY A 250 5.10 2.61 -1.01
N ALA A 251 4.93 3.16 0.19
CA ALA A 251 4.95 4.61 0.40
C ALA A 251 6.32 5.22 0.12
N ILE A 252 7.42 4.58 0.56
CA ILE A 252 8.78 5.01 0.26
C ILE A 252 9.04 5.01 -1.24
N LEU A 253 8.68 3.94 -1.95
CA LEU A 253 8.82 3.85 -3.41
C LEU A 253 8.06 4.98 -4.12
N LEU A 254 6.81 5.24 -3.72
CA LEU A 254 6.01 6.30 -4.33
C LEU A 254 6.55 7.71 -4.01
N SER A 255 7.15 7.92 -2.83
CA SER A 255 7.87 9.18 -2.53
C SER A 255 9.12 9.35 -3.39
N ILE A 256 9.90 8.28 -3.62
CA ILE A 256 11.04 8.31 -4.56
C ILE A 256 10.56 8.67 -5.98
N LEU A 257 9.40 8.14 -6.39
CA LEU A 257 8.77 8.44 -7.68
C LEU A 257 7.97 9.76 -7.70
N ASP A 258 8.22 10.65 -6.74
CA ASP A 258 7.65 12.01 -6.70
C ASP A 258 6.11 12.04 -6.68
N VAL A 259 5.48 11.08 -5.99
CA VAL A 259 4.03 11.07 -5.77
C VAL A 259 3.68 11.89 -4.53
N ASN A 260 2.62 12.71 -4.62
CA ASN A 260 2.17 13.52 -3.50
C ASN A 260 1.75 12.66 -2.29
N ARG A 261 2.13 13.07 -1.07
CA ARG A 261 1.80 12.36 0.17
C ARG A 261 0.32 11.98 0.31
N ALA A 262 -0.60 12.89 -0.03
CA ALA A 262 -2.04 12.61 0.08
C ALA A 262 -2.47 11.45 -0.84
N VAL A 263 -1.88 11.36 -2.04
CA VAL A 263 -2.10 10.27 -3.00
C VAL A 263 -1.51 8.96 -2.47
N ILE A 264 -0.31 9.00 -1.88
CA ILE A 264 0.32 7.83 -1.25
C ILE A 264 -0.57 7.27 -0.13
N ILE A 265 -1.11 8.13 0.73
CA ILE A 265 -2.01 7.72 1.81
C ILE A 265 -3.27 7.05 1.23
N GLN A 266 -3.84 7.60 0.16
CA GLN A 266 -5.00 6.98 -0.51
C GLN A 266 -4.67 5.59 -1.09
N GLU A 267 -3.51 5.43 -1.76
CA GLU A 267 -3.06 4.11 -2.23
C GLU A 267 -2.92 3.11 -1.07
N TYR A 268 -2.26 3.53 0.02
CA TYR A 268 -2.07 2.71 1.20
C TYR A 268 -3.41 2.24 1.79
N MET A 269 -4.39 3.15 1.86
CA MET A 269 -5.73 2.92 2.40
C MET A 269 -6.58 1.96 1.55
N LEU A 270 -6.25 1.73 0.25
CA LEU A 270 -6.89 0.67 -0.56
C LEU A 270 -6.73 -0.72 0.06
N SER A 271 -5.75 -0.91 0.96
CA SER A 271 -5.61 -2.16 1.71
C SER A 271 -6.86 -2.50 2.53
N ASN A 272 -7.65 -1.51 2.96
CA ASN A 272 -8.94 -1.76 3.59
C ASN A 272 -9.97 -2.27 2.57
N ASN A 273 -10.03 -1.65 1.39
CA ASN A 273 -10.93 -2.05 0.30
C ASN A 273 -10.70 -3.51 -0.12
N TYR A 274 -9.46 -3.86 -0.46
CA TYR A 274 -9.15 -5.18 -1.04
C TYR A 274 -9.05 -6.31 -0.02
N ARG A 275 -9.05 -6.00 1.28
CA ARG A 275 -9.07 -6.99 2.36
C ARG A 275 -10.39 -7.03 3.12
N LYS A 276 -11.41 -6.31 2.65
CA LYS A 276 -12.70 -6.19 3.35
C LYS A 276 -13.32 -7.53 3.72
N GLU A 277 -13.31 -8.50 2.80
CA GLU A 277 -13.87 -9.84 3.03
C GLU A 277 -13.06 -10.66 4.02
N GLU A 278 -11.72 -10.62 3.90
CA GLU A 278 -10.78 -11.28 4.81
C GLU A 278 -10.97 -10.77 6.24
N VAL A 279 -10.97 -9.45 6.42
CA VAL A 279 -11.13 -8.83 7.72
C VAL A 279 -12.53 -9.07 8.27
N SER A 280 -13.58 -8.99 7.46
CA SER A 280 -14.96 -9.31 7.89
C SER A 280 -15.08 -10.74 8.43
N SER A 281 -14.46 -11.71 7.76
CA SER A 281 -14.42 -13.11 8.19
C SER A 281 -13.68 -13.28 9.51
N ARG A 282 -12.52 -12.61 9.65
CA ARG A 282 -11.75 -12.57 10.89
C ARG A 282 -12.54 -11.94 12.05
N MET A 283 -13.29 -10.88 11.79
CA MET A 283 -14.13 -10.21 12.78
C MET A 283 -15.31 -11.06 13.23
N LYS A 284 -15.95 -11.80 12.32
CA LYS A 284 -16.97 -12.80 12.68
C LYS A 284 -16.39 -13.86 13.63
N LEU A 285 -15.20 -14.38 13.32
CA LEU A 285 -14.52 -15.35 14.17
C LEU A 285 -14.13 -14.76 15.54
N ALA A 286 -13.65 -13.52 15.59
CA ALA A 286 -13.32 -12.85 16.85
C ALA A 286 -14.56 -12.62 17.74
N LYS A 287 -15.68 -12.18 17.14
CA LYS A 287 -16.96 -12.01 17.84
C LYS A 287 -17.48 -13.33 18.39
N PHE A 288 -17.38 -14.41 17.60
CA PHE A 288 -17.72 -15.75 18.07
C PHE A 288 -16.78 -16.22 19.19
N GLY A 289 -15.47 -16.00 19.04
CA GLY A 289 -14.46 -16.36 20.04
C GLY A 289 -14.66 -15.68 21.40
N LYS A 290 -15.23 -14.46 21.43
CA LYS A 290 -15.58 -13.74 22.68
C LYS A 290 -16.55 -14.53 23.56
N MET A 291 -17.38 -15.42 22.99
CA MET A 291 -18.25 -16.32 23.74
C MET A 291 -17.45 -17.30 24.62
N PHE A 292 -16.29 -17.76 24.15
CA PHE A 292 -15.42 -18.71 24.84
C PHE A 292 -14.29 -18.03 25.63
N PHE A 293 -13.92 -16.82 25.23
CA PHE A 293 -12.89 -16.00 25.87
C PHE A 293 -13.49 -14.64 26.26
N PRO A 294 -14.19 -14.52 27.40
CA PRO A 294 -14.93 -13.30 27.76
C PRO A 294 -14.07 -12.03 27.87
N ARG A 295 -12.76 -12.19 28.13
CA ARG A 295 -11.78 -11.10 28.21
C ARG A 295 -11.24 -10.65 26.84
N LEU A 296 -11.55 -11.38 25.76
CA LEU A 296 -11.17 -11.00 24.42
C LEU A 296 -11.85 -9.68 24.03
N ASN A 297 -11.03 -8.66 23.76
CA ASN A 297 -11.52 -7.42 23.18
C ASN A 297 -11.44 -7.50 21.65
N TYR A 298 -12.57 -7.70 20.97
CA TYR A 298 -12.60 -7.76 19.51
C TYR A 298 -12.18 -6.43 18.85
N GLN A 299 -12.26 -5.30 19.55
CA GLN A 299 -11.81 -4.01 19.03
C GLN A 299 -10.29 -3.98 18.81
N VAL A 300 -9.53 -4.70 19.64
CA VAL A 300 -8.10 -4.89 19.45
C VAL A 300 -7.82 -5.72 18.19
N VAL A 301 -8.63 -6.75 17.94
CA VAL A 301 -8.56 -7.52 16.70
C VAL A 301 -8.85 -6.63 15.48
N GLU A 302 -9.85 -5.76 15.60
CA GLU A 302 -10.21 -4.80 14.55
C GLU A 302 -9.07 -3.83 14.24
N ASN A 303 -8.48 -3.22 15.27
CA ASN A 303 -7.36 -2.26 15.13
C ASN A 303 -6.14 -2.88 14.44
N PHE A 304 -5.81 -4.16 14.74
CA PHE A 304 -4.74 -4.86 14.05
C PHE A 304 -5.09 -5.33 12.63
N SER A 305 -6.38 -5.46 12.31
CA SER A 305 -6.82 -6.02 11.03
C SER A 305 -6.86 -4.98 9.91
N TRP A 306 -7.30 -3.77 10.22
CA TRP A 306 -7.40 -2.64 9.28
C TRP A 306 -6.11 -1.81 9.24
N VAL A 307 -6.05 -0.91 8.26
CA VAL A 307 -5.12 0.23 8.24
C VAL A 307 -5.86 1.52 8.56
N LYS A 308 -5.15 2.51 9.11
CA LYS A 308 -5.62 3.87 9.40
C LYS A 308 -4.58 4.88 8.90
N PRO A 309 -4.97 6.11 8.51
CA PRO A 309 -4.02 7.16 8.10
C PRO A 309 -2.94 7.42 9.14
N ILE A 310 -3.30 7.46 10.43
CA ILE A 310 -2.36 7.69 11.55
C ILE A 310 -1.16 6.75 11.57
N TYR A 311 -1.28 5.54 11.01
CA TYR A 311 -0.17 4.60 10.99
C TYR A 311 0.88 5.02 9.96
N ILE A 312 0.46 5.29 8.72
CA ILE A 312 1.39 5.69 7.66
C ILE A 312 1.87 7.13 7.86
N GLU A 313 1.04 8.00 8.43
CA GLU A 313 1.45 9.35 8.85
C GLU A 313 2.55 9.29 9.91
N ALA A 314 2.45 8.39 10.89
CA ALA A 314 3.50 8.21 11.89
C ALA A 314 4.85 7.79 11.28
N MET A 315 4.84 7.03 10.18
CA MET A 315 6.06 6.71 9.43
C MET A 315 6.66 7.97 8.82
N PHE A 316 5.86 8.78 8.13
CA PHE A 316 6.33 10.05 7.56
C PHE A 316 6.85 11.00 8.65
N ASP A 317 6.08 11.19 9.74
CA ASP A 317 6.46 12.07 10.85
C ASP A 317 7.77 11.62 11.51
N ALA A 318 8.00 10.30 11.65
CA ALA A 318 9.26 9.79 12.19
C ALA A 318 10.44 10.04 11.25
N ILE A 319 10.25 9.80 9.95
CA ILE A 319 11.27 10.08 8.93
C ILE A 319 11.61 11.58 8.93
N GLU A 320 10.61 12.45 8.93
CA GLU A 320 10.80 13.91 8.93
C GLU A 320 11.37 14.42 10.25
N GLY A 321 11.08 13.76 11.37
CA GLY A 321 11.69 14.06 12.66
C GLY A 321 13.20 13.77 12.69
N GLU A 322 13.64 12.69 12.05
CA GLU A 322 15.06 12.28 12.02
C GLU A 322 15.86 12.99 10.92
N TYR A 323 15.31 13.11 9.71
CA TYR A 323 16.01 13.64 8.53
C TYR A 323 15.62 15.08 8.18
N GLY A 324 14.64 15.67 8.87
CA GLY A 324 14.11 17.00 8.57
C GLY A 324 13.11 17.05 7.41
N SER A 325 13.18 16.11 6.47
CA SER A 325 12.21 15.96 5.38
C SER A 325 12.26 14.57 4.74
N MET A 326 11.20 14.18 4.03
CA MET A 326 11.20 12.96 3.21
C MET A 326 12.25 13.03 2.08
N GLU A 327 12.54 14.22 1.56
CA GLU A 327 13.55 14.45 0.53
C GLU A 327 14.96 14.17 1.05
N SER A 328 15.28 14.69 2.24
CA SER A 328 16.54 14.39 2.94
C SER A 328 16.66 12.91 3.29
N TYR A 329 15.57 12.23 3.64
CA TYR A 329 15.59 10.78 3.84
C TYR A 329 15.91 10.00 2.56
N ILE A 330 15.38 10.42 1.41
CA ILE A 330 15.68 9.80 0.11
C ILE A 330 17.17 10.02 -0.24
N GLN A 331 17.67 11.24 -0.08
CA GLN A 331 19.05 11.59 -0.44
C GLN A 331 20.07 11.02 0.56
N ASP A 332 19.96 11.39 1.83
CA ASP A 332 20.96 11.09 2.86
C ASP A 332 20.75 9.70 3.48
N GLY A 333 19.50 9.33 3.73
CA GLY A 333 19.16 8.05 4.35
C GLY A 333 19.28 6.88 3.38
N LEU A 334 18.54 6.92 2.27
CA LEU A 334 18.56 5.86 1.26
C LEU A 334 19.77 5.96 0.33
N GLY A 335 20.47 7.09 0.28
CA GLY A 335 21.62 7.29 -0.61
C GLY A 335 21.21 7.44 -2.08
N ILE A 336 20.01 7.96 -2.35
CA ILE A 336 19.48 8.16 -3.71
C ILE A 336 19.65 9.65 -4.05
N ASP A 337 20.74 9.97 -4.75
CA ASP A 337 20.97 11.32 -5.27
C ASP A 337 19.99 11.70 -6.40
N ASP A 338 20.00 12.97 -6.80
CA ASP A 338 19.09 13.51 -7.81
C ASP A 338 19.24 12.81 -9.17
N ASN A 339 20.46 12.44 -9.56
CA ASN A 339 20.71 11.75 -10.83
C ASN A 339 20.11 10.35 -10.82
N MET A 340 20.26 9.64 -9.71
CA MET A 340 19.71 8.31 -9.51
C MET A 340 18.18 8.36 -9.44
N ARG A 341 17.62 9.32 -8.69
CA ARG A 341 16.17 9.52 -8.63
C ARG A 341 15.59 9.84 -10.00
N GLN A 342 16.27 10.67 -10.80
CA GLN A 342 15.83 10.96 -12.16
C GLN A 342 15.84 9.71 -13.06
N LYS A 343 16.80 8.80 -12.90
CA LYS A 343 16.81 7.51 -13.60
C LYS A 343 15.58 6.67 -13.22
N PHE A 344 15.26 6.58 -11.93
CA PHE A 344 14.07 5.88 -11.45
C PHE A 344 12.78 6.50 -11.97
N LEU A 345 12.66 7.84 -11.96
CA LEU A 345 11.51 8.55 -12.55
C LEU A 345 11.38 8.24 -14.05
N ASN A 346 12.46 8.30 -14.82
CA ASN A 346 12.41 8.00 -16.26
C ASN A 346 12.02 6.54 -16.55
N ARG A 347 12.46 5.63 -15.68
CA ARG A 347 12.20 4.21 -15.80
C ARG A 347 10.77 3.85 -15.40
N PHE A 348 10.28 4.33 -14.28
CA PHE A 348 9.03 3.90 -13.67
C PHE A 348 7.87 4.86 -13.86
N THR A 349 8.06 6.00 -14.53
CA THR A 349 6.95 6.90 -14.89
C THR A 349 6.93 7.18 -16.39
N HIS A 350 5.79 7.58 -16.93
CA HIS A 350 5.60 7.95 -18.32
C HIS A 350 4.80 9.25 -18.41
#